data_AF-A0A1F3XZG2-F1
#
_entry.id   AF-A0A1F3XZG2-F1
#
_cell.length_a   1.000
_cell.length_b   1.000
_cell.length_c   1.000
_cell.angle_alpha   90.00
_cell.angle_beta   90.00
_cell.angle_gamma   90.00
#
_symmetry.space_group_name_H-M   'P 1'
#
loop_
_entity.id
_entity.type
_entity.pdbx_description
1 polymer ?
#
loop_
_entity_poly.entity_id
_entity_poly.type
_entity_poly.pdbx_seq_one_letter_code
_entity_poly.pdbx_strand_id
1 'polypeptide(L)'
;MSDVIDKDILDGFRQESTGLLEELVKIIDEVENTTDHFPSELFQEFAGRIDRIMGAAKTISMTAPDHEGLKRIGKLSELCKAVGYKASEQKAIELLPIFAAFLNDTIEIIHELMAAIEDEQKSSQIAGNFSGVLQKRLEWLSSRITGSGTAPGSAKASEAELKALAKRLGLST
;
A
#
# COMPACT_ATOMS: atom_id res chain seq x y z
N MET A 1 17.21 -18.63 -20.20
CA MET A 1 17.67 -17.27 -20.53
C MET A 1 17.70 -16.55 -19.20
N SER A 2 18.79 -15.86 -18.85
CA SER A 2 18.83 -15.08 -17.60
C SER A 2 17.92 -13.88 -17.81
N ASP A 3 16.77 -13.85 -17.15
CA ASP A 3 15.79 -12.74 -17.18
C ASP A 3 16.34 -11.54 -16.38
N VAL A 4 17.49 -11.03 -16.82
CA VAL A 4 18.11 -9.85 -16.23
C VAL A 4 17.30 -8.64 -16.70
N ILE A 5 16.62 -7.99 -15.76
CA ILE A 5 15.96 -6.71 -16.01
C ILE A 5 17.04 -5.69 -16.41
N ASP A 6 16.75 -4.88 -17.42
CA ASP A 6 17.63 -3.77 -17.78
C ASP A 6 17.84 -2.86 -16.56
N LYS A 7 19.12 -2.64 -16.21
CA LYS A 7 19.51 -1.82 -15.06
C LYS A 7 18.98 -0.40 -15.20
N ASP A 8 18.96 0.17 -16.40
CA ASP A 8 18.46 1.54 -16.64
C ASP A 8 16.95 1.62 -16.39
N ILE A 9 16.20 0.55 -16.70
CA ILE A 9 14.77 0.44 -16.39
C ILE A 9 14.55 0.38 -14.87
N LEU A 10 15.33 -0.44 -14.16
CA LEU A 10 15.25 -0.54 -12.70
C LEU A 10 15.64 0.76 -12.01
N ASP A 11 16.71 1.40 -12.46
CA ASP A 11 17.19 2.66 -11.89
C ASP A 11 16.17 3.79 -12.12
N GLY A 12 15.60 3.88 -13.31
CA GLY A 12 14.52 4.83 -13.62
C GLY A 12 13.27 4.60 -12.78
N PHE A 13 12.83 3.34 -12.66
CA PHE A 13 11.70 2.97 -11.81
C PHE A 13 11.95 3.30 -10.33
N ARG A 14 13.15 2.99 -9.82
CA ARG A 14 13.56 3.30 -8.46
C ARG A 14 13.51 4.80 -8.21
N GLN A 15 14.15 5.59 -9.07
CA GLN A 15 14.23 7.04 -8.89
C GLN A 15 12.85 7.71 -8.93
N GLU A 16 12.01 7.38 -9.92
CA GLU A 16 10.66 7.94 -10.01
C GLU A 16 9.81 7.52 -8.81
N SER A 17 9.84 6.24 -8.45
CA SER A 17 9.00 5.72 -7.36
C SER A 17 9.45 6.23 -6.00
N THR A 18 10.75 6.40 -5.74
CA THR A 18 11.24 7.01 -4.51
C THR A 18 10.73 8.45 -4.37
N GLY A 19 10.74 9.24 -5.44
CA GLY A 19 10.16 10.59 -5.43
C GLY A 19 8.66 10.58 -5.14
N LEU A 20 7.91 9.66 -5.75
CA LEU A 20 6.47 9.49 -5.49
C LEU A 20 6.20 9.06 -4.03
N LEU A 21 7.01 8.19 -3.46
CA LEU A 21 6.85 7.74 -2.07
C LEU A 21 7.09 8.88 -1.07
N GLU A 22 8.08 9.75 -1.33
CA GLU A 22 8.31 10.95 -0.50
C GLU A 22 7.12 11.92 -0.54
N GLU A 23 6.44 12.04 -1.69
CA GLU A 23 5.21 12.82 -1.80
C GLU A 23 4.04 12.14 -1.06
N LEU A 24 3.93 10.82 -1.15
CA LEU A 24 2.90 10.05 -0.43
C LEU A 24 3.04 10.22 1.09
N VAL A 25 4.26 10.20 1.64
CA VAL A 25 4.50 10.48 3.07
C VAL A 25 3.97 11.86 3.46
N LYS A 26 4.27 12.91 2.66
CA LYS A 26 3.78 14.27 2.94
C LYS A 26 2.26 14.35 2.93
N ILE A 27 1.60 13.65 1.99
CA ILE A 27 0.14 13.60 1.93
C ILE A 27 -0.41 12.93 3.19
N ILE A 28 0.18 11.83 3.65
CA ILE A 28 -0.28 11.15 4.87
C ILE A 28 -0.05 12.00 6.12
N ASP A 29 1.06 12.73 6.20
CA ASP A 29 1.30 13.67 7.29
C ASP A 29 0.21 14.76 7.32
N GLU A 30 -0.21 15.28 6.17
CA GLU A 30 -1.30 16.26 6.08
C GLU A 30 -2.66 15.66 6.48
N VAL A 31 -2.93 14.41 6.07
CA VAL A 31 -4.12 13.66 6.49
C VAL A 31 -4.16 13.49 8.01
N GLU A 32 -3.04 13.14 8.66
CA GLU A 32 -2.96 12.93 10.11
C GLU A 32 -3.19 14.24 10.89
N ASN A 33 -2.75 15.38 10.32
CA ASN A 33 -2.92 16.70 10.93
C ASN A 33 -4.30 17.32 10.68
N THR A 34 -5.17 16.69 9.87
CA THR A 34 -6.51 17.18 9.59
C THR A 34 -7.48 16.83 10.73
N THR A 35 -8.14 17.83 11.33
CA THR A 35 -9.00 17.62 12.51
C THR A 35 -10.45 18.08 12.37
N ASP A 36 -10.76 18.89 11.36
CA ASP A 36 -12.02 19.63 11.22
C ASP A 36 -12.93 19.11 10.09
N HIS A 37 -12.37 18.40 9.12
CA HIS A 37 -13.10 17.79 8.01
C HIS A 37 -12.42 16.51 7.53
N PHE A 38 -13.12 15.70 6.72
CA PHE A 38 -12.49 14.54 6.09
C PHE A 38 -11.76 14.97 4.80
N PRO A 39 -10.44 14.72 4.67
CA PRO A 39 -9.64 15.22 3.55
C PRO A 39 -9.75 14.31 2.31
N SER A 40 -10.92 14.26 1.67
CA SER A 40 -11.16 13.38 0.51
C SER A 40 -10.21 13.64 -0.65
N GLU A 41 -9.82 14.90 -0.88
CA GLU A 41 -8.92 15.27 -1.98
C GLU A 41 -7.51 14.70 -1.78
N LEU A 42 -7.00 14.73 -0.55
CA LEU A 42 -5.70 14.15 -0.20
C LEU A 42 -5.67 12.64 -0.42
N PHE A 43 -6.74 11.91 -0.04
CA PHE A 43 -6.83 10.48 -0.33
C PHE A 43 -6.94 10.17 -1.82
N GLN A 44 -7.60 11.03 -2.60
CA GLN A 44 -7.66 10.88 -4.06
C GLN A 44 -6.28 11.11 -4.69
N GLU A 45 -5.54 12.13 -4.25
CA GLU A 45 -4.19 12.40 -4.69
C GLU A 45 -3.25 11.23 -4.33
N PHE A 46 -3.32 10.77 -3.09
CA PHE A 46 -2.61 9.59 -2.60
C PHE A 46 -2.87 8.38 -3.51
N ALA A 47 -4.14 8.06 -3.76
CA ALA A 47 -4.54 6.93 -4.60
C ALA A 47 -4.00 7.04 -6.03
N GLY A 48 -3.96 8.24 -6.61
CA GLY A 48 -3.39 8.48 -7.94
C GLY A 48 -1.88 8.27 -7.99
N ARG A 49 -1.14 8.76 -6.99
CA ARG A 49 0.33 8.63 -6.92
C ARG A 49 0.76 7.18 -6.69
N ILE A 50 0.13 6.47 -5.74
CA ILE A 50 0.47 5.07 -5.47
C ILE A 50 0.07 4.14 -6.62
N ASP A 51 -0.94 4.48 -7.43
CA ASP A 51 -1.33 3.73 -8.62
C ASP A 51 -0.23 3.74 -9.70
N ARG A 52 0.51 4.85 -9.82
CA ARG A 52 1.65 4.94 -10.75
C ARG A 52 2.75 3.96 -10.36
N ILE A 53 3.09 3.89 -9.06
CA ILE A 53 4.06 2.93 -8.52
C ILE A 53 3.55 1.49 -8.76
N MET A 54 2.28 1.23 -8.46
CA MET A 54 1.64 -0.07 -8.68
C MET A 54 1.73 -0.51 -10.16
N GLY A 55 1.36 0.38 -11.08
CA GLY A 55 1.34 0.12 -12.51
C GLY A 55 2.73 -0.21 -13.04
N ALA A 56 3.72 0.63 -12.73
CA ALA A 56 5.10 0.41 -13.15
C ALA A 56 5.68 -0.89 -12.57
N ALA A 57 5.49 -1.15 -11.27
CA ALA A 57 5.94 -2.40 -10.64
C ALA A 57 5.32 -3.64 -11.32
N LYS A 58 4.01 -3.61 -11.61
CA LYS A 58 3.32 -4.70 -12.32
C LYS A 58 3.88 -4.90 -13.72
N THR A 59 4.07 -3.83 -14.50
CA THR A 59 4.63 -3.89 -15.85
C THR A 59 6.03 -4.50 -15.86
N ILE A 60 6.92 -4.06 -14.96
CA ILE A 60 8.29 -4.58 -14.89
C ILE A 60 8.29 -6.03 -14.39
N SER A 61 7.40 -6.39 -13.46
CA SER A 61 7.28 -7.78 -13.00
C SER A 61 6.82 -8.75 -14.09
N MET A 62 6.17 -8.27 -15.16
CA MET A 62 5.82 -9.12 -16.32
C MET A 62 7.05 -9.51 -17.13
N THR A 63 8.11 -8.71 -17.10
CA THR A 63 9.38 -8.99 -17.79
C THR A 63 10.38 -9.72 -16.90
N ALA A 64 10.17 -9.72 -15.58
CA ALA A 64 10.94 -10.50 -14.62
C ALA A 64 10.01 -11.17 -13.60
N PRO A 65 9.37 -12.27 -14.01
CA PRO A 65 8.34 -12.94 -13.23
C PRO A 65 8.88 -13.65 -11.99
N ASP A 66 10.20 -13.73 -11.78
CA ASP A 66 10.80 -14.33 -10.57
C ASP A 66 11.24 -13.26 -9.55
N HIS A 67 11.13 -11.97 -9.89
CA HIS A 67 11.54 -10.89 -9.01
C HIS A 67 10.47 -10.60 -7.93
N GLU A 68 10.58 -11.28 -6.78
CA GLU A 68 9.61 -11.16 -5.68
C GLU A 68 9.44 -9.74 -5.13
N GLY A 69 10.52 -8.93 -5.13
CA GLY A 69 10.48 -7.52 -4.74
C GLY A 69 9.46 -6.69 -5.52
N LEU A 70 9.55 -6.71 -6.86
CA LEU A 70 8.63 -6.03 -7.77
C LEU A 70 7.19 -6.49 -7.59
N LYS A 71 6.96 -7.80 -7.49
CA LYS A 71 5.63 -8.35 -7.21
C LYS A 71 5.08 -7.80 -5.89
N ARG A 72 5.93 -7.73 -4.85
CA ARG A 72 5.55 -7.27 -3.53
C ARG A 72 5.24 -5.77 -3.51
N ILE A 73 6.06 -4.95 -4.15
CA ILE A 73 5.80 -3.51 -4.34
C ILE A 73 4.44 -3.31 -5.01
N GLY A 74 4.15 -4.03 -6.10
CA GLY A 74 2.87 -3.94 -6.79
C GLY A 74 1.68 -4.33 -5.89
N LYS A 75 1.82 -5.40 -5.10
CA LYS A 75 0.81 -5.87 -4.15
C LYS A 75 0.55 -4.88 -3.01
N LEU A 76 1.60 -4.33 -2.40
CA LEU A 76 1.48 -3.36 -1.31
C LEU A 76 0.91 -2.03 -1.82
N SER A 77 1.29 -1.59 -3.02
CA SER A 77 0.74 -0.39 -3.65
C SER A 77 -0.76 -0.55 -3.94
N GLU A 78 -1.19 -1.74 -4.39
CA GLU A 78 -2.62 -2.06 -4.56
C GLU A 78 -3.37 -2.01 -3.22
N LEU A 79 -2.75 -2.47 -2.13
CA LEU A 79 -3.33 -2.40 -0.78
C LEU A 79 -3.51 -0.96 -0.32
N CYS A 80 -2.47 -0.13 -0.44
CA CYS A 80 -2.53 1.29 -0.12
C CYS A 80 -3.65 1.99 -0.89
N LYS A 81 -3.75 1.75 -2.20
CA LYS A 81 -4.82 2.30 -3.05
C LYS A 81 -6.20 1.90 -2.54
N ALA A 82 -6.42 0.62 -2.26
CA ALA A 82 -7.69 0.12 -1.78
C ALA A 82 -8.07 0.70 -0.40
N VAL A 83 -7.11 0.79 0.51
CA VAL A 83 -7.33 1.37 1.85
C VAL A 83 -7.64 2.87 1.75
N GLY A 84 -6.94 3.62 0.89
CA GLY A 84 -7.22 5.04 0.66
C GLY A 84 -8.63 5.30 0.09
N TYR A 85 -9.09 4.45 -0.84
CA TYR A 85 -10.48 4.50 -1.32
C TYR A 85 -11.47 4.19 -0.20
N LYS A 86 -11.20 3.16 0.60
CA LYS A 86 -12.09 2.81 1.72
C LYS A 86 -12.17 3.90 2.77
N ALA A 87 -11.05 4.54 3.11
CA ALA A 87 -11.05 5.72 3.96
C ALA A 87 -12.00 6.79 3.38
N SER A 88 -11.87 7.10 2.08
CA SER A 88 -12.68 8.09 1.38
C SER A 88 -14.17 7.75 1.30
N GLU A 89 -14.53 6.46 1.23
CA GLU A 89 -15.91 6.00 1.27
C GLU A 89 -16.52 6.17 2.66
N GLN A 90 -15.75 5.85 3.71
CA GLN A 90 -16.21 5.89 5.10
C GLN A 90 -16.36 7.31 5.62
N LYS A 91 -15.47 8.22 5.20
CA LYS A 91 -15.43 9.63 5.63
C LYS A 91 -15.41 9.81 7.17
N ALA A 92 -14.88 8.82 7.88
CA ALA A 92 -14.81 8.78 9.34
C ALA A 92 -13.54 9.51 9.82
N ILE A 93 -13.70 10.74 10.28
CA ILE A 93 -12.58 11.62 10.73
C ILE A 93 -11.83 10.97 11.90
N GLU A 94 -12.55 10.33 12.81
CA GLU A 94 -11.99 9.64 13.97
C GLU A 94 -11.10 8.44 13.62
N LEU A 95 -11.20 7.94 12.39
CA LEU A 95 -10.37 6.85 11.88
C LEU A 95 -9.14 7.34 11.10
N LEU A 96 -9.02 8.65 10.82
CA LEU A 96 -7.90 9.20 10.04
C LEU A 96 -6.53 8.82 10.61
N PRO A 97 -6.25 8.93 11.93
CA PRO A 97 -4.94 8.54 12.45
C PRO A 97 -4.63 7.05 12.23
N ILE A 98 -5.66 6.20 12.21
CA ILE A 98 -5.49 4.76 12.01
C ILE A 98 -5.20 4.46 10.54
N PHE A 99 -5.93 5.11 9.61
CA PHE A 99 -5.65 5.02 8.19
C PHE A 99 -4.26 5.55 7.85
N ALA A 100 -3.89 6.72 8.38
CA ALA A 100 -2.59 7.34 8.19
C ALA A 100 -1.47 6.43 8.68
N ALA A 101 -1.55 5.93 9.92
CA ALA A 101 -0.54 5.02 10.48
C ALA A 101 -0.35 3.77 9.61
N PHE A 102 -1.45 3.13 9.18
CA PHE A 102 -1.38 1.95 8.33
C PHE A 102 -0.73 2.24 6.97
N LEU A 103 -1.11 3.35 6.34
CA LEU A 103 -0.57 3.75 5.04
C LEU A 103 0.91 4.10 5.14
N ASN A 104 1.34 4.85 6.17
CA ASN A 104 2.74 5.15 6.44
C ASN A 104 3.57 3.89 6.69
N ASP A 105 3.09 2.99 7.55
CA ASP A 105 3.77 1.71 7.78
C ASP A 105 3.97 0.99 6.44
N THR A 106 2.93 0.93 5.59
CA THR A 106 2.99 0.24 4.29
C THR A 106 3.96 0.91 3.30
N ILE A 107 4.00 2.24 3.27
CA ILE A 107 4.92 3.04 2.43
C ILE A 107 6.37 2.79 2.82
N GLU A 108 6.66 2.66 4.11
CA GLU A 108 8.01 2.38 4.61
C GLU A 108 8.57 1.07 4.03
N ILE A 109 7.77 0.00 3.98
CA ILE A 109 8.23 -1.27 3.37
C ILE A 109 8.41 -1.12 1.86
N ILE A 110 7.52 -0.37 1.19
CA ILE A 110 7.69 -0.13 -0.24
C ILE A 110 9.02 0.61 -0.47
N HIS A 111 9.38 1.57 0.39
CA HIS A 111 10.69 2.23 0.38
C HIS A 111 11.85 1.25 0.59
N GLU A 112 11.76 0.35 1.58
CA GLU A 112 12.79 -0.65 1.82
C GLU A 112 12.98 -1.60 0.64
N LEU A 113 11.88 -2.07 0.05
CA LEU A 113 11.88 -2.92 -1.15
C LEU A 113 12.48 -2.17 -2.35
N MET A 114 12.14 -0.89 -2.50
CA MET A 114 12.65 -0.03 -3.57
C MET A 114 14.17 0.16 -3.44
N ALA A 115 14.66 0.37 -2.22
CA ALA A 115 16.09 0.48 -1.94
C ALA A 115 16.86 -0.83 -2.17
N ALA A 116 16.19 -1.98 -2.01
CA ALA A 116 16.77 -3.30 -2.22
C ALA A 116 16.51 -3.89 -3.62
N ILE A 117 15.91 -3.13 -4.54
CA ILE A 117 15.34 -3.70 -5.77
C ILE A 117 16.37 -4.26 -6.76
N GLU A 118 17.62 -3.85 -6.67
CA GLU A 118 18.72 -4.44 -7.47
C GLU A 118 19.34 -5.69 -6.83
N ASP A 119 19.07 -5.92 -5.55
CA ASP A 119 19.55 -7.07 -4.78
C ASP A 119 18.38 -8.05 -4.60
N GLU A 120 18.21 -8.96 -5.56
CA GLU A 120 17.09 -9.91 -5.56
C GLU A 120 17.00 -10.73 -4.26
N GLN A 121 18.14 -11.12 -3.68
CA GLN A 121 18.17 -11.89 -2.45
C GLN A 121 17.65 -11.05 -1.28
N LYS A 122 18.16 -9.83 -1.11
CA LYS A 122 17.69 -8.91 -0.06
C LYS A 122 16.23 -8.52 -0.26
N SER A 123 15.83 -8.23 -1.50
CA SER A 123 14.47 -7.88 -1.86
C SER A 123 13.49 -9.02 -1.53
N SER A 124 13.87 -10.26 -1.84
CA SER A 124 13.11 -11.46 -1.50
C SER A 124 12.99 -11.67 0.01
N GLN A 125 14.06 -11.44 0.77
CA GLN A 125 14.02 -11.50 2.25
C GLN A 125 13.05 -10.48 2.84
N ILE A 126 13.11 -9.22 2.40
CA ILE A 126 12.18 -8.17 2.84
C ILE A 126 10.75 -8.55 2.46
N ALA A 127 10.53 -9.01 1.23
CA ALA A 127 9.21 -9.42 0.75
C ALA A 127 8.61 -10.56 1.57
N GLY A 128 9.43 -11.53 1.99
CA GLY A 128 9.02 -12.72 2.75
C GLY A 128 8.82 -12.47 4.26
N ASN A 129 9.59 -11.58 4.87
CA ASN A 129 9.52 -11.32 6.32
C ASN A 129 8.34 -10.43 6.73
N PHE A 130 7.68 -9.79 5.75
CA PHE A 130 6.73 -8.73 6.03
C PHE A 130 5.25 -9.17 6.01
N SER A 131 4.78 -9.84 7.06
CA SER A 131 3.35 -10.20 7.18
C SER A 131 2.76 -9.92 8.55
N GLY A 132 3.43 -10.28 9.65
CA GLY A 132 2.78 -10.32 10.96
C GLY A 132 2.31 -8.97 11.54
N VAL A 133 3.07 -7.89 11.35
CA VAL A 133 2.72 -6.57 11.92
C VAL A 133 1.67 -5.85 11.08
N LEU A 134 1.86 -5.79 9.75
CA LEU A 134 0.87 -5.16 8.87
C LEU A 134 -0.45 -5.92 8.87
N GLN A 135 -0.41 -7.25 8.95
CA GLN A 135 -1.60 -8.08 9.08
C GLN A 135 -2.40 -7.69 10.33
N LYS A 136 -1.75 -7.62 11.49
CA LYS A 136 -2.41 -7.21 12.74
C LYS A 136 -3.01 -5.82 12.65
N ARG A 137 -2.30 -4.87 12.01
CA ARG A 137 -2.79 -3.50 11.81
C ARG A 137 -3.96 -3.46 10.83
N LEU A 138 -3.92 -4.24 9.75
CA LEU A 138 -5.00 -4.36 8.77
C LEU A 138 -6.25 -5.02 9.38
N GLU A 139 -6.07 -6.08 10.16
CA GLU A 139 -7.14 -6.74 10.92
C GLU A 139 -7.77 -5.77 11.92
N TRP A 140 -6.95 -5.01 12.64
CA TRP A 140 -7.41 -4.00 13.57
C TRP A 140 -8.19 -2.89 12.85
N LEU A 141 -7.66 -2.34 11.76
CA LEU A 141 -8.34 -1.33 10.94
C LEU A 141 -9.68 -1.86 10.42
N SER A 142 -9.70 -3.09 9.91
CA SER A 142 -10.92 -3.75 9.43
C SER A 142 -11.97 -3.88 10.55
N SER A 143 -11.54 -4.17 11.79
CA SER A 143 -12.44 -4.22 12.95
C SER A 143 -13.01 -2.86 13.39
N ARG A 144 -12.30 -1.76 13.08
CA ARG A 144 -12.74 -0.40 13.42
C ARG A 144 -13.74 0.16 12.42
N ILE A 145 -13.58 -0.17 11.14
CA ILE A 145 -14.52 0.19 10.06
C ILE A 145 -15.92 -0.40 10.31
N THR A 146 -16.04 -1.54 11.00
CA THR A 146 -17.35 -2.13 11.34
C THR A 146 -18.00 -1.55 12.59
N GLY A 147 -17.23 -0.90 13.46
CA GLY A 147 -17.71 -0.27 14.69
C GLY A 147 -18.20 1.17 14.52
N SER A 148 -17.83 1.86 13.44
CA SER A 148 -18.07 3.30 13.23
C SER A 148 -19.49 3.69 12.74
N GLY A 149 -20.49 2.82 12.89
CA GLY A 149 -21.90 3.20 12.67
C GLY A 149 -22.37 3.21 11.21
N THR A 150 -21.63 2.62 10.28
CA THR A 150 -22.15 2.34 8.93
C THR A 150 -23.28 1.31 8.98
N ALA A 151 -24.24 1.40 8.05
CA ALA A 151 -25.38 0.48 8.01
C ALA A 151 -24.87 -0.99 8.03
N PRO A 152 -25.49 -1.90 8.81
CA PRO A 152 -24.93 -3.23 9.11
C PRO A 152 -24.51 -4.08 7.90
N GLY A 153 -25.11 -3.85 6.73
CA GLY A 153 -24.75 -4.50 5.47
C GLY A 153 -23.48 -3.95 4.79
N SER A 154 -23.24 -2.64 4.91
CA SER A 154 -22.10 -1.95 4.27
C SER A 154 -20.77 -2.13 5.03
N ALA A 155 -20.84 -2.20 6.37
CA ALA A 155 -19.73 -2.53 7.24
C ALA A 155 -19.15 -3.91 6.94
N LYS A 156 -20.01 -4.94 6.89
CA LYS A 156 -19.62 -6.33 6.64
C LYS A 156 -19.04 -6.55 5.24
N ALA A 157 -19.56 -5.84 4.25
CA ALA A 157 -19.01 -5.88 2.89
C ALA A 157 -17.59 -5.29 2.83
N SER A 158 -17.38 -4.13 3.47
CA SER A 158 -16.07 -3.47 3.49
C SER A 158 -15.00 -4.29 4.23
N GLU A 159 -15.37 -4.93 5.35
CA GLU A 159 -14.48 -5.85 6.08
C GLU A 159 -14.14 -7.09 5.22
N ALA A 160 -15.12 -7.70 4.56
CA ALA A 160 -14.91 -8.86 3.70
C ALA A 160 -13.99 -8.53 2.52
N GLU A 161 -14.12 -7.35 1.93
CA GLU A 161 -13.26 -6.87 0.85
C GLU A 161 -11.81 -6.65 1.29
N LEU A 162 -11.58 -6.00 2.43
CA LEU A 162 -10.24 -5.80 2.99
C LEU A 162 -9.59 -7.13 3.40
N LYS A 163 -10.34 -8.06 3.98
CA LYS A 163 -9.86 -9.41 4.30
C LYS A 163 -9.57 -10.22 3.04
N ALA A 164 -10.43 -10.15 2.02
CA ALA A 164 -10.21 -10.82 0.75
C ALA A 164 -8.96 -10.27 0.05
N LEU A 165 -8.73 -8.95 0.15
CA LEU A 165 -7.53 -8.30 -0.34
C LEU A 165 -6.29 -8.77 0.46
N ALA A 166 -6.32 -8.74 1.79
CA ALA A 166 -5.25 -9.24 2.64
C ALA A 166 -4.85 -10.68 2.26
N LYS A 167 -5.86 -11.55 2.09
CA LYS A 167 -5.66 -12.94 1.68
C LYS A 167 -5.06 -13.05 0.28
N ARG A 168 -5.56 -12.30 -0.70
CA ARG A 168 -5.01 -12.26 -2.07
C ARG A 168 -3.55 -11.81 -2.10
N LEU A 169 -3.17 -10.92 -1.19
CA LEU A 169 -1.82 -10.38 -1.08
C LEU A 169 -0.88 -11.25 -0.25
N GLY A 170 -1.35 -12.38 0.28
CA GLY A 170 -0.57 -13.28 1.13
C GLY A 170 -0.27 -12.71 2.51
N LEU A 171 -1.09 -11.76 2.97
CA LEU A 171 -0.96 -11.08 4.26
C LEU A 171 -1.84 -11.70 5.35
N SER A 172 -2.71 -12.66 5.02
CA SER A 172 -3.48 -13.43 5.99
C SER A 172 -3.70 -14.85 5.49
N THR A 173 -3.51 -15.84 6.36
CA THR A 173 -3.77 -17.27 6.09
C THR A 173 -5.25 -17.60 6.12
#